data_AF-A0A7S3X3D8-F1
#
_entry.id   AF-A0A7S3X3D8-F1
#
_cell.length_a   1.000
_cell.length_b   1.000
_cell.length_c   1.000
_cell.angle_alpha   90.00
_cell.angle_beta   90.00
_cell.angle_gamma   90.00
#
_symmetry.space_group_name_H-M   'P 1'
#
loop_
_entity.id
_entity.type
_entity.pdbx_description
1 polymer ?
#
loop_
_entity_poly.entity_id
_entity_poly.type
_entity_poly.pdbx_seq_one_letter_code
_entity_poly.pdbx_strand_id
1 'polypeptide(L)'
;GQYPPALAPLIARRKNFAQLEDFNTGRTKEDEEYDREYHERMSGRRGPDAAPRQPTPLRYVGCVGSEVELGQDRIYEGGMFGASAEAGAEFAREVGMRYVALARVDQDGHAFAFRALPKKSAMIDDAGCLIPCADDTELGCGCADELCGGLQPVAGEEHVRRWAIYDVAPKKSKKSKKGAKDEV
;
A
#
# COMPACT_ATOMS: atom_id res chain seq x y z
N GLY A 1 -14.32 -51.62 -15.58
CA GLY A 1 -13.03 -51.56 -14.88
C GLY A 1 -13.31 -51.29 -13.41
N GLN A 2 -12.94 -52.20 -12.52
CA GLN A 2 -13.17 -52.05 -11.09
C GLN A 2 -12.11 -51.11 -10.52
N TYR A 3 -12.52 -49.98 -9.95
CA TYR A 3 -11.57 -49.07 -9.31
C TYR A 3 -11.03 -49.68 -8.00
N PRO A 4 -9.74 -49.47 -7.67
CA PRO A 4 -9.13 -50.01 -6.47
C PRO A 4 -9.81 -49.47 -5.19
N PRO A 5 -9.92 -50.30 -4.13
CA PRO A 5 -10.73 -49.99 -2.94
C PRO A 5 -10.27 -48.75 -2.17
N ALA A 6 -9.00 -48.37 -2.31
CA ALA A 6 -8.45 -47.14 -1.73
C ALA A 6 -9.09 -45.86 -2.31
N LEU A 7 -9.67 -45.92 -3.50
CA LEU A 7 -10.34 -44.78 -4.14
C LEU A 7 -11.85 -44.76 -3.85
N ALA A 8 -12.41 -45.79 -3.21
CA ALA A 8 -13.82 -45.84 -2.83
C ALA A 8 -14.29 -44.63 -2.00
N PRO A 9 -13.55 -44.12 -0.99
CA PRO A 9 -13.99 -42.93 -0.24
C PRO A 9 -13.96 -41.65 -1.08
N LEU A 10 -13.07 -41.55 -2.07
CA LEU A 10 -12.99 -40.41 -3.00
C LEU A 10 -14.11 -40.46 -4.04
N ILE A 11 -14.41 -41.65 -4.56
CA ILE A 11 -15.53 -41.88 -5.48
C ILE A 11 -16.87 -41.65 -4.77
N ALA A 12 -17.00 -42.02 -3.49
CA ALA A 12 -18.19 -41.75 -2.69
C ALA A 12 -18.40 -40.24 -2.41
N ARG A 13 -17.32 -39.46 -2.41
CA ARG A 13 -17.36 -38.00 -2.23
C ARG A 13 -17.67 -37.20 -3.50
N ARG A 14 -17.73 -37.85 -4.67
CA ARG A 14 -18.07 -37.14 -5.91
C ARG A 14 -19.50 -36.62 -5.84
N LYS A 15 -19.69 -35.30 -5.92
CA LYS A 15 -20.99 -34.73 -6.19
C LYS A 15 -21.27 -34.91 -7.69
N ASN A 16 -22.46 -35.38 -8.05
CA ASN A 16 -22.90 -35.32 -9.44
C ASN A 16 -23.01 -33.85 -9.79
N PHE A 17 -22.24 -33.39 -10.78
CA PHE A 17 -22.44 -32.06 -11.35
C PHE A 17 -23.81 -32.06 -11.99
N ALA A 18 -24.73 -31.26 -11.45
CA ALA A 18 -26.04 -31.05 -12.07
C ALA A 18 -25.79 -30.50 -13.48
N GLN A 19 -26.43 -31.10 -14.48
CA GLN A 19 -26.41 -30.57 -15.83
C GLN A 19 -27.15 -29.24 -15.87
N LEU A 20 -26.71 -28.38 -16.79
CA LEU A 20 -27.09 -26.99 -17.05
C LEU A 20 -28.59 -26.66 -17.07
N GLU A 21 -29.49 -27.65 -17.02
CA GLU A 21 -30.95 -27.49 -17.08
C GLU A 21 -31.64 -27.51 -15.71
N ASP A 22 -30.90 -27.72 -14.61
CA ASP A 22 -31.44 -27.68 -13.24
C ASP A 22 -31.29 -26.30 -12.56
N PHE A 23 -30.99 -25.26 -13.35
CA PHE A 23 -30.83 -23.86 -12.90
C PHE A 23 -32.14 -23.18 -12.45
N ASN A 24 -33.23 -23.93 -12.33
CA ASN A 24 -34.53 -23.46 -11.86
C ASN A 24 -35.00 -24.16 -10.57
N THR A 25 -34.09 -24.82 -9.85
CA THR A 25 -34.34 -25.17 -8.45
C THR A 25 -34.20 -23.91 -7.61
N GLY A 26 -35.28 -23.53 -6.93
CA GLY A 26 -35.38 -22.27 -6.19
C GLY A 26 -34.23 -22.12 -5.19
N ARG A 27 -33.55 -20.97 -5.28
CA ARG A 27 -32.51 -20.56 -4.33
C ARG A 27 -32.98 -20.81 -2.91
N THR A 28 -32.26 -21.65 -2.18
CA THR A 28 -32.57 -21.87 -0.77
C THR A 28 -32.01 -20.70 0.03
N LYS A 29 -32.55 -20.46 1.23
CA LYS A 29 -32.02 -19.40 2.11
C LYS A 29 -30.54 -19.60 2.45
N GLU A 30 -30.08 -20.84 2.43
CA GLU A 30 -28.69 -21.23 2.66
C GLU A 30 -27.77 -20.79 1.51
N ASP A 31 -28.26 -20.81 0.25
CA ASP A 31 -27.50 -20.28 -0.90
C ASP A 31 -27.37 -18.75 -0.82
N GLU A 32 -28.44 -18.06 -0.43
CA GLU A 32 -28.43 -16.60 -0.25
C GLU A 32 -27.52 -16.17 0.93
N GLU A 33 -27.45 -16.99 1.98
CA GLU A 33 -26.57 -16.78 3.12
C GLU A 33 -25.10 -17.05 2.75
N TYR A 34 -24.83 -18.08 1.95
CA TYR A 34 -23.50 -18.36 1.41
C TYR A 34 -23.01 -17.25 0.47
N ASP A 35 -23.84 -16.79 -0.46
CA ASP A 35 -23.50 -15.67 -1.34
C ASP A 35 -23.28 -14.38 -0.55
N ARG A 36 -24.11 -14.11 0.47
CA ARG A 36 -23.95 -12.94 1.34
C ARG A 36 -22.63 -13.03 2.12
N GLU A 37 -22.33 -14.16 2.73
CA GLU A 37 -21.09 -14.37 3.47
C GLU A 37 -19.86 -14.24 2.55
N TYR A 38 -19.95 -14.78 1.32
CA TYR A 38 -18.90 -14.65 0.32
C TYR A 38 -18.69 -13.20 -0.11
N HIS A 39 -19.77 -12.46 -0.38
CA HIS A 39 -19.70 -11.03 -0.72
C HIS A 39 -19.23 -10.17 0.47
N GLU A 40 -19.59 -10.49 1.71
CA GLU A 40 -19.08 -9.81 2.92
C GLU A 40 -17.59 -10.07 3.13
N ARG A 41 -17.12 -11.28 2.86
CA ARG A 41 -15.70 -11.65 2.91
C ARG A 41 -14.89 -10.93 1.82
N MET A 42 -15.43 -10.84 0.61
CA MET A 42 -14.76 -10.20 -0.53
C MET A 42 -14.86 -8.67 -0.52
N SER A 43 -15.84 -8.08 0.17
CA SER A 43 -15.97 -6.62 0.34
C SER A 43 -14.98 -6.01 1.35
N GLY A 44 -14.01 -6.80 1.83
CA GLY A 44 -12.92 -6.32 2.68
C GLY A 44 -13.31 -5.93 4.10
N ARG A 45 -14.56 -6.18 4.53
CA ARG A 45 -15.06 -5.73 5.84
C ARG A 45 -14.86 -6.71 6.99
N ARG A 46 -14.58 -8.00 6.74
CA ARG A 46 -14.33 -9.00 7.81
C ARG A 46 -13.38 -10.11 7.37
N GLY A 47 -12.08 -9.88 7.55
CA GLY A 47 -11.13 -10.97 7.81
C GLY A 47 -11.10 -11.24 9.33
N PRO A 48 -11.23 -12.49 9.82
CA PRO A 48 -11.22 -12.79 11.26
C PRO A 48 -9.88 -12.50 11.97
N ASP A 49 -8.83 -12.18 11.22
CA ASP A 49 -7.49 -11.86 11.71
C ASP A 49 -7.01 -10.45 11.30
N ALA A 50 -7.90 -9.57 10.84
CA ALA A 50 -7.57 -8.15 10.71
C ALA A 50 -7.57 -7.53 12.11
N ALA A 51 -6.45 -7.70 12.82
CA ALA A 51 -6.14 -6.93 14.02
C ALA A 51 -6.51 -5.45 13.77
N PRO A 52 -6.97 -4.70 14.78
CA PRO A 52 -7.22 -3.27 14.62
C PRO A 52 -5.99 -2.65 13.97
N ARG A 53 -6.17 -2.09 12.76
CA ARG A 53 -5.14 -1.45 11.94
C ARG A 53 -4.42 -0.46 12.85
N GLN A 54 -3.28 -0.88 13.40
CA GLN A 54 -2.48 0.01 14.23
C GLN A 54 -1.94 1.04 13.25
N PRO A 55 -2.20 2.35 13.44
CA PRO A 55 -1.67 3.36 12.55
C PRO A 55 -0.17 3.14 12.47
N THR A 56 0.32 2.79 11.28
CA THR A 56 1.75 2.60 11.12
C THR A 56 2.41 3.95 11.40
N PRO A 57 3.37 4.04 12.33
CA PRO A 57 3.97 5.32 12.67
C PRO A 57 4.85 5.77 11.52
N LEU A 58 4.25 6.45 10.55
CA LEU A 58 4.91 7.06 9.41
C LEU A 58 5.19 8.51 9.74
N ARG A 59 6.41 8.96 9.45
CA ARG A 59 6.77 10.37 9.59
C ARG A 59 7.06 10.95 8.21
N TYR A 60 6.23 11.90 7.79
CA TYR A 60 6.51 12.68 6.59
C TYR A 60 7.84 13.43 6.76
N VAL A 61 8.74 13.26 5.79
CA VAL A 61 10.08 13.87 5.79
C VAL A 61 10.14 15.06 4.85
N GLY A 62 9.46 14.97 3.71
CA GLY A 62 9.45 15.98 2.67
C GLY A 62 8.96 15.41 1.35
N CYS A 63 9.10 16.19 0.29
CA CYS A 63 8.68 15.80 -1.05
C CYS A 63 9.74 16.18 -2.08
N VAL A 64 9.87 15.39 -3.14
CA VAL A 64 10.77 15.69 -4.25
C VAL A 64 10.04 15.57 -5.58
N GLY A 65 10.42 16.35 -6.58
CA GLY A 65 9.84 16.25 -7.91
C GLY A 65 10.64 15.38 -8.87
N SER A 66 11.92 15.15 -8.58
CA SER A 66 12.84 14.42 -9.45
C SER A 66 13.13 13.03 -8.92
N GLU A 67 13.05 12.04 -9.79
CA GLU A 67 13.33 10.65 -9.41
C GLU A 67 14.81 10.47 -9.07
N VAL A 68 15.71 11.20 -9.75
CA VAL A 68 17.17 11.12 -9.56
C VAL A 68 17.59 11.40 -8.11
N GLU A 69 16.86 12.28 -7.42
CA GLU A 69 17.17 12.68 -6.04
C GLU A 69 16.93 11.54 -5.02
N LEU A 70 16.12 10.55 -5.37
CA LEU A 70 15.87 9.36 -4.53
C LEU A 70 17.06 8.38 -4.51
N GLY A 71 18.10 8.63 -5.30
CA GLY A 71 19.32 7.83 -5.36
C GLY A 71 19.21 6.60 -6.27
N GLN A 72 20.36 5.97 -6.54
CA GLN A 72 20.46 4.84 -7.47
C GLN A 72 20.08 3.49 -6.82
N ASP A 73 20.28 3.33 -5.52
CA ASP A 73 19.93 2.11 -4.76
C ASP A 73 18.43 2.02 -4.40
N ARG A 74 17.55 2.60 -5.23
CA ARG A 74 16.10 2.58 -5.01
C ARG A 74 15.47 1.34 -5.62
N ILE A 75 14.49 0.78 -4.92
CA ILE A 75 13.66 -0.32 -5.42
C ILE A 75 12.31 0.26 -5.79
N TYR A 76 11.88 0.00 -7.01
CA TYR A 76 10.60 0.44 -7.54
C TYR A 76 9.54 -0.61 -7.29
N GLU A 77 8.37 -0.18 -6.85
CA GLU A 77 7.14 -0.96 -6.81
C GLU A 77 5.98 -0.10 -7.31
N GLY A 78 5.05 -0.67 -8.06
CA GLY A 78 3.91 0.05 -8.63
C GLY A 78 2.58 -0.40 -8.04
N GLY A 79 1.50 0.17 -8.56
CA GLY A 79 0.13 -0.24 -8.22
C GLY A 79 -0.33 0.32 -6.87
N MET A 80 -0.99 -0.50 -6.05
CA MET A 80 -1.53 -0.06 -4.76
C MET A 80 -0.46 0.50 -3.79
N PHE A 81 0.79 0.05 -3.91
CA PHE A 81 1.89 0.47 -3.04
C PHE A 81 2.21 1.96 -3.17
N GLY A 82 1.94 2.57 -4.33
CA GLY A 82 2.15 4.00 -4.57
C GLY A 82 0.92 4.88 -4.31
N ALA A 83 -0.25 4.27 -4.14
CA ALA A 83 -1.48 4.97 -3.78
C ALA A 83 -1.81 4.90 -2.29
N SER A 84 -1.25 3.92 -1.57
CA SER A 84 -1.50 3.70 -0.15
C SER A 84 -0.26 3.90 0.71
N ALA A 85 -0.36 4.74 1.74
CA ALA A 85 0.74 5.02 2.66
C ALA A 85 1.17 3.78 3.43
N GLU A 86 0.21 2.98 3.89
CA GLU A 86 0.49 1.77 4.64
C GLU A 86 1.13 0.68 3.78
N ALA A 87 0.60 0.46 2.57
CA ALA A 87 1.15 -0.54 1.66
C ALA A 87 2.60 -0.17 1.28
N GLY A 88 2.84 1.08 0.89
CA GLY A 88 4.20 1.54 0.59
C GLY A 88 5.15 1.43 1.79
N ALA A 89 4.65 1.67 3.01
CA ALA A 89 5.42 1.47 4.22
C ALA A 89 5.78 0.01 4.50
N GLU A 90 4.85 -0.91 4.24
CA GLU A 90 5.07 -2.35 4.32
C GLU A 90 6.13 -2.79 3.32
N PHE A 91 5.97 -2.41 2.04
CA PHE A 91 6.95 -2.68 0.99
C PHE A 91 8.37 -2.24 1.38
N ALA A 92 8.53 -1.00 1.86
CA ALA A 92 9.84 -0.52 2.29
C ALA A 92 10.42 -1.33 3.46
N ARG A 93 9.58 -1.84 4.38
CA ARG A 93 10.04 -2.72 5.46
C ARG A 93 10.42 -4.10 4.95
N GLU A 94 9.66 -4.66 4.01
CA GLU A 94 9.96 -5.96 3.39
C GLU A 94 11.29 -5.95 2.67
N VAL A 95 11.58 -4.89 1.91
CA VAL A 95 12.87 -4.72 1.22
C VAL A 95 13.99 -4.19 2.13
N GLY A 96 13.73 -4.01 3.43
CA GLY A 96 14.72 -3.56 4.41
C GLY A 96 15.22 -2.12 4.18
N MET A 97 14.40 -1.28 3.58
CA MET A 97 14.63 0.13 3.34
C MET A 97 14.01 0.98 4.45
N ARG A 98 14.53 2.20 4.63
CA ARG A 98 14.10 3.09 5.72
C ARG A 98 13.13 4.17 5.25
N TYR A 99 13.23 4.56 3.99
CA TYR A 99 12.41 5.61 3.42
C TYR A 99 11.60 5.04 2.28
N VAL A 100 10.38 5.54 2.15
CA VAL A 100 9.51 5.28 1.01
C VAL A 100 9.10 6.61 0.40
N ALA A 101 9.12 6.69 -0.93
CA ALA A 101 8.58 7.78 -1.73
C ALA A 101 7.33 7.28 -2.44
N LEU A 102 6.24 8.03 -2.34
CA LEU A 102 4.94 7.70 -2.91
C LEU A 102 4.53 8.78 -3.92
N ALA A 103 3.99 8.36 -5.05
CA ALA A 103 3.38 9.26 -6.03
C ALA A 103 2.09 8.63 -6.57
N ARG A 104 0.96 9.18 -6.13
CA ARG A 104 -0.38 8.69 -6.49
C ARG A 104 -0.81 9.17 -7.87
N VAL A 105 -1.40 8.28 -8.68
CA VAL A 105 -2.06 8.64 -9.95
C VAL A 105 -3.58 8.56 -9.79
N ASP A 106 -4.11 7.48 -9.23
CA ASP A 106 -5.53 7.32 -8.88
C ASP A 106 -5.69 6.28 -7.75
N GLN A 107 -6.28 5.11 -8.02
CA GLN A 107 -6.29 3.94 -7.14
C GLN A 107 -4.93 3.23 -7.13
N ASP A 108 -4.10 3.53 -8.12
CA ASP A 108 -2.74 3.06 -8.27
C ASP A 108 -1.76 4.24 -8.21
N GLY A 109 -0.49 3.91 -8.02
CA GLY A 109 0.59 4.88 -8.06
C GLY A 109 1.94 4.21 -8.20
N HIS A 110 2.96 5.02 -7.93
CA HIS A 110 4.34 4.60 -7.93
C HIS A 110 4.93 4.71 -6.53
N ALA A 111 5.71 3.71 -6.13
CA ALA A 111 6.43 3.69 -4.88
C ALA A 111 7.92 3.42 -5.13
N PHE A 112 8.76 4.12 -4.38
CA PHE A 112 10.19 3.87 -4.34
C PHE A 112 10.64 3.67 -2.89
N ALA A 113 11.33 2.56 -2.62
CA ALA A 113 11.96 2.31 -1.33
C ALA A 113 13.46 2.52 -1.42
N PHE A 114 14.03 3.26 -0.47
CA PHE A 114 15.45 3.63 -0.48
C PHE A 114 16.02 3.87 0.93
N ARG A 115 17.35 3.93 1.04
CA ARG A 115 18.06 4.02 2.33
C ARG A 115 18.45 5.43 2.75
N ALA A 116 18.81 6.30 1.81
CA ALA A 116 19.39 7.61 2.10
C ALA A 116 18.43 8.72 1.68
N LEU A 117 18.23 9.71 2.55
CA LEU A 117 17.38 10.85 2.23
C LEU A 117 18.00 11.73 1.14
N PRO A 118 17.17 12.30 0.25
CA PRO A 118 17.61 13.30 -0.70
C PRO A 118 18.16 14.55 0.02
N LYS A 119 18.92 15.35 -0.72
CA LYS A 119 19.42 16.63 -0.21
C LYS A 119 18.24 17.55 0.09
N LYS A 120 18.32 18.30 1.20
CA LYS A 120 17.28 19.27 1.57
C LYS A 120 17.01 20.32 0.49
N SER A 121 18.01 20.65 -0.33
CA SER A 121 17.87 21.59 -1.44
C SER A 121 16.98 21.08 -2.59
N ALA A 122 16.75 19.77 -2.67
CA ALA A 122 15.86 19.16 -3.64
C ALA A 122 14.44 18.93 -3.09
N MET A 123 14.22 19.23 -1.81
CA MET A 123 12.90 19.14 -1.22
C MET A 123 12.05 20.31 -1.72
N ILE A 124 10.87 19.98 -2.22
CA ILE A 124 9.86 20.93 -2.70
C ILE A 124 8.65 20.89 -1.77
N ASP A 125 7.94 22.01 -1.74
CA ASP A 125 6.71 22.19 -0.95
C ASP A 125 5.60 22.65 -1.91
N ASP A 126 5.10 21.68 -2.69
CA ASP A 126 4.02 21.90 -3.64
C ASP A 126 2.72 21.26 -3.13
N ALA A 127 1.57 21.79 -3.57
CA ALA A 127 0.26 21.21 -3.25
C ALA A 127 0.15 19.73 -3.69
N GLY A 128 0.85 19.36 -4.77
CA GLY A 128 0.92 17.98 -5.26
C GLY A 128 1.53 16.98 -4.28
N CYS A 129 2.35 17.44 -3.33
CA CYS A 129 2.99 16.59 -2.32
C CYS A 129 2.01 16.12 -1.24
N LEU A 130 0.97 16.91 -0.98
CA LEU A 130 -0.02 16.68 0.07
C LEU A 130 -1.34 16.12 -0.48
N ILE A 131 -1.35 15.64 -1.73
CA ILE A 131 -2.50 14.94 -2.29
C ILE A 131 -2.76 13.69 -1.45
N PRO A 132 -3.99 13.50 -0.96
CA PRO A 132 -4.29 12.45 0.01
C PRO A 132 -4.04 11.06 -0.57
N CYS A 133 -3.68 10.11 0.29
CA CYS A 133 -3.60 8.71 -0.07
C CYS A 133 -4.99 8.10 -0.33
N ALA A 134 -5.01 6.92 -0.95
CA ALA A 134 -6.25 6.17 -1.18
C ALA A 134 -6.78 5.50 0.11
N ASP A 135 -5.88 5.15 1.04
CA ASP A 135 -6.17 4.51 2.32
C ASP A 135 -6.40 5.50 3.47
N ASP A 136 -5.69 6.63 3.47
CA ASP A 136 -5.74 7.62 4.54
C ASP A 136 -5.74 9.06 3.96
N THR A 137 -6.77 9.85 4.29
CA THR A 137 -6.88 11.23 3.81
C THR A 137 -6.08 12.24 4.62
N GLU A 138 -5.55 11.85 5.78
CA GLU A 138 -4.66 12.67 6.61
C GLU A 138 -3.20 12.60 6.15
N LEU A 139 -2.83 11.54 5.41
CA LEU A 139 -1.51 11.36 4.83
C LEU A 139 -1.49 11.78 3.35
N GLY A 140 -0.44 12.47 2.95
CA GLY A 140 -0.20 12.85 1.56
C GLY A 140 0.61 11.79 0.80
N CYS A 141 0.09 11.20 -0.26
CA CYS A 141 0.78 10.21 -1.11
C CYS A 141 1.42 10.82 -2.36
N GLY A 142 1.57 12.15 -2.39
CA GLY A 142 2.09 12.82 -3.57
C GLY A 142 1.15 12.70 -4.76
N CYS A 143 1.64 13.09 -5.93
CA CYS A 143 0.86 13.06 -7.16
C CYS A 143 1.73 12.67 -8.35
N ALA A 144 1.11 12.10 -9.36
CA ALA A 144 1.74 11.81 -10.64
C ALA A 144 0.78 12.14 -11.79
N ASP A 145 1.38 12.66 -12.85
CA ASP A 145 0.76 13.02 -14.12
C ASP A 145 -0.49 13.91 -13.93
N GLU A 146 -1.67 13.43 -14.32
CA GLU A 146 -2.91 14.21 -14.32
C GLU A 146 -3.39 14.56 -12.91
N LEU A 147 -3.08 13.73 -11.90
CA LEU A 147 -3.50 13.96 -10.51
C LEU A 147 -2.81 15.18 -9.89
N CYS A 148 -1.70 15.64 -10.48
CA CYS A 148 -0.99 16.82 -10.03
C CYS A 148 -1.70 18.15 -10.37
N GLY A 149 -2.90 18.13 -10.97
CA GLY A 149 -3.76 19.31 -11.05
C GLY A 149 -3.17 20.48 -11.86
N GLY A 150 -2.35 20.19 -12.88
CA GLY A 150 -1.74 21.19 -13.75
C GLY A 150 -0.41 21.77 -13.28
N LEU A 151 0.23 21.16 -12.26
CA LEU A 151 1.62 21.46 -11.93
C LEU A 151 2.55 21.18 -13.12
N GLN A 152 3.61 21.97 -13.24
CA GLN A 152 4.64 21.74 -14.24
C GLN A 152 5.65 20.68 -13.76
N PRO A 153 6.26 19.93 -14.69
CA PRO A 153 7.35 19.03 -14.34
C PRO A 153 8.52 19.84 -13.78
N VAL A 154 9.25 19.25 -12.84
CA VAL A 154 10.47 19.88 -12.31
C VAL A 154 11.53 19.92 -13.42
N ALA A 155 12.40 20.93 -13.40
CA ALA A 155 13.40 21.14 -14.45
C ALA A 155 14.23 19.86 -14.70
N GLY A 156 14.12 19.32 -15.92
CA GLY A 156 14.83 18.10 -16.35
C GLY A 156 14.01 16.81 -16.26
N GLU A 157 12.77 16.85 -15.77
CA GLU A 157 11.84 15.71 -15.76
C GLU A 157 10.82 15.83 -16.90
N GLU A 158 10.48 14.70 -17.54
CA GLU A 158 9.46 14.67 -18.60
C GLU A 158 8.03 14.54 -18.03
N HIS A 159 7.90 13.91 -16.85
CA HIS A 159 6.63 13.64 -16.20
C HIS A 159 6.40 14.54 -14.99
N VAL A 160 5.16 14.96 -14.79
CA VAL A 160 4.78 15.75 -13.62
C VAL A 160 4.61 14.81 -12.44
N ARG A 161 5.64 14.69 -11.59
CA ARG A 161 5.57 13.83 -10.40
C ARG A 161 5.96 14.60 -9.15
N ARG A 162 5.33 14.23 -8.03
CA ARG A 162 5.59 14.72 -6.69
C ARG A 162 5.64 13.52 -5.77
N TRP A 163 6.83 13.20 -5.33
CA TRP A 163 7.13 12.04 -4.50
C TRP A 163 7.08 12.44 -3.04
N ALA A 164 6.03 12.05 -2.32
CA ALA A 164 5.91 12.24 -0.88
C ALA A 164 6.77 11.21 -0.14
N ILE A 165 7.73 11.68 0.66
CA ILE A 165 8.72 10.83 1.35
C ILE A 165 8.33 10.63 2.81
N TYR A 166 8.28 9.36 3.22
CA TYR A 166 8.04 8.94 4.60
C TYR A 166 9.20 8.14 5.19
N ASP A 167 9.50 8.34 6.47
CA ASP A 167 10.37 7.47 7.28
C ASP A 167 9.51 6.34 7.87
N VAL A 168 9.74 5.10 7.42
CA VAL A 168 8.96 3.91 7.82
C VAL A 168 9.44 3.29 9.13
N ALA A 169 10.58 3.77 9.63
CA ALA A 169 11.17 3.40 10.91
C ALA A 169 11.64 4.66 11.65
N PRO A 170 10.70 5.50 12.16
CA PRO A 170 11.09 6.68 12.91
C PRO A 170 11.86 6.24 14.16
N LYS A 171 13.20 6.35 14.11
CA LYS A 171 14.03 6.20 15.31
C LYS A 171 13.48 7.20 16.31
N LYS A 172 12.89 6.71 17.42
CA LYS A 172 12.52 7.56 18.57
C LYS A 172 13.72 8.45 18.84
N SER A 173 13.55 9.74 18.58
CA SER A 173 14.62 10.72 18.76
C SER A 173 15.05 10.61 20.21
N LYS A 174 16.27 10.11 20.45
CA LYS A 174 16.93 10.22 21.75
C LYS A 174 17.06 11.72 22.01
N LYS A 175 16.14 12.26 22.80
CA LYS A 175 16.14 13.62 23.32
C LYS A 175 17.51 13.84 23.97
N SER A 176 18.34 14.65 23.32
CA SER A 176 19.65 15.06 23.84
C SER A 176 19.43 15.70 25.21
N LYS A 177 19.79 14.97 26.27
CA LYS A 177 19.86 15.49 27.64
C LYS A 177 21.07 16.41 27.68
N LYS A 178 20.88 17.66 27.26
CA LYS A 178 21.88 18.74 27.36
C LYS A 178 22.18 18.93 28.85
N GLY A 179 23.44 18.68 29.22
CA GLY A 179 23.91 18.67 30.59
C GLY A 179 23.61 19.97 31.32
N ALA A 180 23.02 19.84 32.50
CA ALA A 180 23.12 20.85 33.54
C ALA A 180 24.59 20.84 34.00
N LYS A 181 25.26 21.98 33.85
CA LYS A 181 26.63 22.21 34.28
C LYS A 181 26.56 22.57 35.77
N ASP A 182 27.16 21.72 36.60
CA ASP A 182 27.51 22.01 37.99
C ASP A 182 28.50 23.19 38.01
N GLU A 183 28.20 24.20 38.80
CA GLU A 183 29.16 25.23 39.25
C GLU A 183 28.95 25.36 40.77
N VAL A 184 29.92 24.84 41.53
CA VAL A 184 30.15 25.06 42.96
C VAL A 184 31.61 25.46 43.11
#